data_AF-A0A7U7G916-F1
#
_entry.id   AF-A0A7U7G916-F1
#
_cell.length_a   1.000
_cell.length_b   1.000
_cell.length_c   1.000
_cell.angle_alpha   90.00
_cell.angle_beta   90.00
_cell.angle_gamma   90.00
#
_symmetry.space_group_name_H-M   'P 1'
#
loop_
_entity.id
_entity.type
_entity.pdbx_description
1 polymer ?
#
loop_
_entity_poly.entity_id
_entity_poly.type
_entity_poly.pdbx_seq_one_letter_code
_entity_poly.pdbx_strand_id
1 'polypeptide(L)' 'MDATRLAAVLARLENLLEVGDMAANELARTEEPLLRAGLGAAGDTLLRRIADFDYEAALTTLWAERESGARHD' A
#
# COMPACT_ATOMS: atom_id res chain seq x y z
N MET A 1 6.18 -1.57 17.08
CA MET A 1 7.27 -1.08 16.19
C MET A 1 6.89 -1.21 14.71
N ASP A 2 5.79 -1.91 14.40
CA ASP A 2 5.35 -2.23 13.04
C ASP A 2 4.62 -1.09 12.33
N ALA A 3 3.93 -0.21 13.07
CA ALA A 3 3.20 0.93 12.49
C ALA A 3 4.12 1.94 11.79
N THR A 4 5.29 2.25 12.36
CA THR A 4 6.28 3.16 11.73
C THR A 4 6.87 2.55 10.47
N ARG A 5 7.14 1.24 10.47
CA ARG A 5 7.64 0.52 9.30
C ARG A 5 6.58 0.47 8.20
N LEU A 6 5.33 0.17 8.56
CA LEU A 6 4.20 0.16 7.64
C LEU A 6 4.03 1.53 6.97
N ALA A 7 4.04 2.62 7.75
CA ALA A 7 3.92 3.96 7.20
C ALA A 7 5.04 4.30 6.19
N ALA A 8 6.28 3.90 6.49
CA ALA A 8 7.40 4.09 5.57
C ALA A 8 7.26 3.27 4.28
N VAL A 9 6.79 2.02 4.39
CA VAL A 9 6.52 1.16 3.23
C VAL A 9 5.40 1.74 2.38
N LEU A 10 4.31 2.21 2.99
CA LEU A 10 3.18 2.83 2.27
C LEU A 10 3.58 4.11 1.55
N ALA A 11 4.36 5.00 2.19
CA ALA A 11 4.85 6.22 1.55
C ALA A 11 5.76 5.92 0.34
N ARG A 12 6.58 4.87 0.44
CA ARG A 12 7.45 4.45 -0.67
C ARG A 12 6.64 3.79 -1.79
N LEU A 13 5.64 3.00 -1.45
CA LEU A 13 4.70 2.41 -2.40
C LEU A 13 3.92 3.51 -3.15
N GLU A 14 3.38 4.48 -2.44
CA GLU A 14 2.70 5.65 -3.02
C GLU A 14 3.57 6.31 -4.10
N ASN A 15 4.82 6.66 -3.77
CA ASN A 15 5.72 7.31 -4.71
C ASN A 15 6.01 6.44 -5.96
N LEU A 16 6.25 5.13 -5.77
CA LEU A 16 6.51 4.21 -6.89
C LEU A 16 5.29 4.03 -7.79
N LEU A 17 4.09 4.00 -7.20
CA LEU A 17 2.83 3.90 -7.93
C LEU A 17 2.52 5.18 -8.71
N GLU A 18 2.82 6.35 -8.16
CA GLU A 18 2.65 7.65 -8.84
C GLU A 18 3.50 7.76 -10.11
N VAL A 19 4.72 7.22 -10.09
CA VAL A 19 5.61 7.23 -11.26
C VAL A 19 5.45 6.01 -12.16
N GLY A 20 4.61 5.04 -11.76
CA GLY A 20 4.38 3.79 -12.49
C GLY A 20 5.59 2.85 -12.52
N ASP A 21 6.45 2.89 -11.50
CA ASP A 21 7.67 2.09 -11.45
C ASP A 21 7.36 0.61 -11.09
N MET A 22 7.96 -0.33 -11.82
CA MET A 22 7.81 -1.76 -11.59
C MET A 22 8.38 -2.21 -10.23
N ALA A 23 9.26 -1.42 -9.61
CA ALA A 23 9.73 -1.62 -8.25
C ALA A 23 8.59 -1.58 -7.22
N ALA A 24 7.43 -0.98 -7.54
CA ALA A 24 6.23 -1.05 -6.70
C ALA A 24 5.81 -2.50 -6.46
N ASN A 25 5.86 -3.34 -7.50
CA ASN A 25 5.47 -4.75 -7.40
C ASN A 25 6.47 -5.57 -6.58
N GLU A 26 7.77 -5.27 -6.72
CA GLU A 26 8.81 -5.93 -5.94
C GLU A 26 8.73 -5.57 -4.45
N LEU A 27 8.50 -4.28 -4.15
CA LEU A 27 8.31 -3.79 -2.78
C LEU A 27 7.03 -4.38 -2.16
N ALA A 28 5.93 -4.38 -2.91
CA ALA A 28 4.65 -4.95 -2.49
C ALA A 28 4.76 -6.43 -2.13
N ARG A 29 5.48 -7.22 -2.93
CA ARG A 29 5.70 -8.65 -2.65
C ARG A 29 6.64 -8.88 -1.47
N THR A 30 7.67 -8.05 -1.31
CA THR A 30 8.63 -8.15 -0.20
C THR A 30 7.96 -7.85 1.13
N GLU A 31 7.11 -6.82 1.15
CA GLU A 31 6.42 -6.34 2.36
C GLU A 31 4.97 -6.87 2.45
N GLU A 32 4.62 -7.87 1.65
CA GLU A 32 3.30 -8.50 1.61
C GLU A 32 2.73 -8.87 3.00
N PRO A 33 3.48 -9.59 3.86
CA PRO A 33 2.99 -9.92 5.21
C PRO A 33 2.79 -8.68 6.09
N LEU A 34 3.62 -7.64 5.92
CA LEU A 34 3.49 -6.39 6.68
C LEU A 34 2.25 -5.61 6.22
N LEU A 35 2.02 -5.52 4.91
CA LEU A 35 0.85 -4.86 4.32
C LEU A 35 -0.44 -5.58 4.72
N ARG A 36 -0.49 -6.91 4.66
CA ARG A 36 -1.65 -7.68 5.12
C ARG A 36 -1.87 -7.57 6.63
N ALA A 37 -0.82 -7.59 7.44
CA ALA A 37 -0.94 -7.43 8.90
C ALA A 37 -1.38 -6.02 9.30
N GLY A 38 -0.92 -4.99 8.57
CA GLY A 38 -1.19 -3.59 8.87
C GLY A 38 -2.51 -3.06 8.35
N LEU A 39 -2.91 -3.47 7.13
CA LEU A 39 -4.11 -2.98 6.45
C LEU A 39 -5.23 -4.03 6.36
N GLY A 40 -4.97 -5.28 6.74
CA GLY A 40 -5.95 -6.36 6.64
C GLY A 40 -6.44 -6.57 5.20
N ALA A 41 -7.76 -6.53 5.01
CA ALA A 41 -8.41 -6.75 3.71
C ALA A 41 -8.04 -5.69 2.65
N ALA A 42 -7.78 -4.45 3.07
CA ALA A 42 -7.33 -3.41 2.16
C ALA A 42 -5.90 -3.67 1.67
N GLY A 43 -5.06 -4.27 2.52
CA GLY A 43 -3.73 -4.74 2.14
C GLY A 43 -3.79 -5.79 1.03
N ASP A 44 -4.68 -6.77 1.12
CA ASP A 44 -4.85 -7.77 0.05
C ASP A 44 -5.34 -7.14 -1.26
N THR A 45 -6.26 -6.18 -1.16
CA THR A 45 -6.79 -5.44 -2.32
C THR A 45 -5.69 -4.61 -2.99
N LEU A 46 -4.88 -3.91 -2.20
CA LEU A 46 -3.74 -3.13 -2.67
C LEU A 46 -2.74 -4.02 -3.40
N LEU A 47 -2.33 -5.13 -2.79
CA LEU A 47 -1.39 -6.09 -3.37
C LEU A 47 -1.89 -6.64 -4.71
N ARG A 48 -3.19 -6.96 -4.81
CA ARG A 48 -3.79 -7.46 -6.05
C ARG A 48 -3.76 -6.43 -7.18
N ARG A 49 -4.08 -5.16 -6.88
CA ARG A 49 -4.05 -4.07 -7.86
C ARG A 49 -2.63 -3.82 -8.37
N ILE A 50 -1.65 -3.85 -7.46
CA ILE A 50 -0.23 -3.70 -7.84
C ILE A 50 0.24 -4.87 -8.72
N ALA A 51 -0.19 -6.10 -8.41
CA ALA A 51 0.13 -7.27 -9.21
C ALA A 51 -0.51 -7.23 -10.62
N ASP A 52 -1.66 -6.57 -10.77
CA ASP A 52 -2.32 -6.33 -12.06
C ASP A 52 -1.78 -5.10 -12.80
N PHE A 53 -0.79 -4.40 -12.23
CA PHE A 53 -0.25 -3.12 -12.73
C PHE A 53 -1.28 -1.97 -12.72
N ASP A 54 -2.37 -2.14 -11.98
CA ASP A 54 -3.46 -1.18 -11.76
C ASP A 54 -3.06 -0.14 -10.69
N TYR A 55 -2.02 0.64 -10.99
CA TYR A 55 -1.40 1.56 -10.02
C TYR A 55 -2.32 2.69 -9.59
N GLU A 56 -3.19 3.19 -10.48
CA GLU A 56 -4.16 4.23 -10.17
C GLU A 56 -5.20 3.75 -9.14
N ALA A 57 -5.69 2.51 -9.32
CA ALA A 57 -6.57 1.88 -8.37
C ALA A 57 -5.83 1.58 -7.05
N ALA A 58 -4.56 1.17 -7.11
CA ALA A 58 -3.74 0.93 -5.91
C ALA A 58 -3.60 2.21 -5.06
N LEU A 59 -3.30 3.35 -5.69
CA LEU A 59 -3.26 4.67 -5.01
C LEU A 59 -4.59 5.03 -4.38
N THR A 60 -5.70 4.80 -5.09
CA THR A 60 -7.05 5.05 -4.57
C THR A 60 -7.32 4.24 -3.29
N THR A 61 -6.92 2.96 -3.25
CA THR A 61 -7.02 2.13 -2.03
C THR A 61 -6.16 2.69 -0.92
N LEU A 62 -4.93 3.09 -1.23
CA LEU A 62 -3.99 3.61 -0.23
C LEU A 62 -4.51 4.91 0.41
N TRP A 63 -5.06 5.82 -0.38
CA TRP A 63 -5.67 7.05 0.13
C TRP A 63 -6.94 6.81 0.94
N ALA A 64 -7.81 5.89 0.50
CA ALA A 64 -9.01 5.54 1.24
C ALA A 64 -8.70 5.00 2.65
N GLU A 65 -7.67 4.19 2.79
CA GLU A 65 -7.22 3.66 4.09
C GLU A 65 -6.61 4.75 4.98
N ARG A 66 -5.86 5.69 4.40
CA ARG A 66 -5.31 6.84 5.15
C ARG A 66 -6.41 7.77 5.64
N GLU A 67 -7.42 8.04 4.83
CA GLU A 67 -8.57 8.87 5.23
C GLU A 67 -9.44 8.17 6.29
N SER A 68 -9.62 6.85 6.15
CA SER A 68 -10.36 6.03 7.13
C SER A 68 -9.62 5.91 8.47
N GLY A 69 -8.28 5.85 8.45
CA GLY A 69 -7.45 5.89 9.64
C GLY A 69 -7.39 7.27 10.31
N ALA A 70 -7.61 8.35 9.56
CA ALA A 70 -7.62 9.72 10.08
C ALA A 70 -8.94 10.13 10.77
N ARG A 71 -9.99 9.30 10.72
CA ARG A 71 -11.26 9.54 11.43
C ARG A 71 -11.30 8.97 12.85
N HIS A 72 -10.13 8.66 13.42
CA HIS A 72 -9.98 8.19 14.79
C HIS A 72 -9.00 9.10 15.56
N ASP A 73 -9.26 10.41 15.55
CA ASP A 73 -8.73 11.38 16.52
C ASP A 73 -9.91 12.08 17.21
#